data_AF-A0A349HBE1-F1
#
_entry.id   AF-A0A349HBE1-F1
#
_cell.length_a   1.000
_cell.length_b   1.000
_cell.length_c   1.000
_cell.angle_alpha   90.00
_cell.angle_beta   90.00
_cell.angle_gamma   90.00
#
_symmetry.space_group_name_H-M   'P 1'
#
loop_
_entity.id
_entity.type
_entity.pdbx_description
1 polymer ?
#
loop_
_entity_poly.entity_id
_entity_poly.type
_entity_poly.pdbx_seq_one_letter_code
_entity_poly.pdbx_strand_id
1 'polypeptide(L)'
;MIAVVTALLLNASVAHAYGDGGWGISGDTINDLIQSQMSYRSVTTLQDAVRPDNDHKKTPVNKKSPLDSAKEKSPLDSGNESISGNSFVKVHGIEKLASLYPREEFLRRKIMFEKIILSFNQSVEKLYGVPKNNLATGMAAALAGGYAAYTNTTFPDDKVKPLVEQLDYVMRDDPKILEASHQSKAYWYQLMVGLGMALQIQQVELQKNPDPSEVAKLKKAGGDFLQAILKVDPSRVSVTSSGMKIR
;
A
#
# COMPACT_ATOMS: atom_id res chain seq x y z
N MET A 1 -0.02 9.37 -6.70
CA MET A 1 -0.55 8.05 -7.06
C MET A 1 -1.54 8.08 -8.23
N ILE A 2 -2.02 9.23 -8.69
CA ILE A 2 -2.99 9.33 -9.80
C ILE A 2 -2.39 8.76 -11.09
N ALA A 3 -1.12 9.07 -11.38
CA ALA A 3 -0.47 8.69 -12.63
C ALA A 3 -0.47 7.16 -12.87
N VAL A 4 -0.24 6.36 -11.83
CA VAL A 4 -0.29 4.89 -11.92
C VAL A 4 -1.73 4.41 -12.18
N VAL A 5 -2.71 4.92 -11.42
CA VAL A 5 -4.11 4.53 -11.58
C VAL A 5 -4.64 4.92 -12.97
N THR A 6 -4.31 6.11 -13.46
CA THR A 6 -4.68 6.54 -14.81
C THR A 6 -4.05 5.65 -15.88
N ALA A 7 -2.76 5.28 -15.75
CA ALA A 7 -2.11 4.36 -16.69
C ALA A 7 -2.74 2.95 -16.66
N LEU A 8 -3.13 2.46 -15.48
CA LEU A 8 -3.87 1.21 -15.31
C LEU A 8 -5.26 1.26 -15.95
N LEU A 9 -6.00 2.35 -15.74
CA LEU A 9 -7.35 2.55 -16.28
C LEU A 9 -7.37 2.81 -17.79
N LEU A 10 -6.29 3.36 -18.37
CA LEU A 10 -6.17 3.53 -19.83
C LEU A 10 -5.88 2.21 -20.55
N ASN A 11 -5.14 1.30 -19.90
CA ASN A 11 -4.84 -0.03 -20.44
C ASN A 11 -5.89 -1.09 -20.09
N ALA A 12 -6.77 -0.80 -19.13
CA ALA A 12 -7.91 -1.65 -18.78
C ALA A 12 -9.18 -1.06 -19.41
N SER A 13 -9.61 -1.62 -20.55
CA SER A 13 -10.88 -1.29 -21.19
C SER A 13 -12.07 -1.78 -20.36
N VAL A 14 -12.32 -1.24 -19.17
CA VAL A 14 -13.48 -1.70 -18.39
C VAL A 14 -13.94 -0.69 -17.34
N ALA A 15 -14.87 0.16 -17.77
CA ALA A 15 -15.76 0.91 -16.89
C ALA A 15 -16.77 -0.01 -16.14
N HIS A 16 -16.70 -1.34 -16.34
CA HIS A 16 -17.64 -2.32 -15.79
C HIS A 16 -16.98 -3.62 -15.26
N ALA A 17 -15.64 -3.75 -15.17
CA ALA A 17 -14.99 -4.99 -14.71
C ALA A 17 -14.81 -5.14 -13.19
N TYR A 18 -15.09 -4.10 -12.40
CA TYR A 18 -14.74 -4.13 -10.98
C TYR A 18 -15.88 -4.57 -10.06
N GLY A 19 -17.09 -4.77 -10.63
CA GLY A 19 -18.27 -5.28 -9.92
C GLY A 19 -19.09 -4.17 -9.27
N ASP A 20 -20.36 -4.49 -9.01
CA ASP A 20 -21.36 -3.61 -8.42
C ASP A 20 -21.03 -3.41 -6.93
N GLY A 21 -20.33 -2.32 -6.62
CA GLY A 21 -20.14 -1.81 -5.28
C GLY A 21 -19.13 -2.51 -4.36
N GLY A 22 -18.04 -1.81 -4.05
CA GLY A 22 -17.36 -1.89 -2.75
C GLY A 22 -16.95 -3.28 -2.26
N TRP A 23 -15.92 -3.86 -2.88
CA TRP A 23 -15.10 -4.97 -2.36
C TRP A 23 -15.75 -6.32 -2.04
N GLY A 24 -17.05 -6.47 -1.74
CA GLY A 24 -17.64 -7.75 -1.30
C GLY A 24 -16.95 -8.42 -0.10
N ILE A 25 -15.97 -7.73 0.52
CA ILE A 25 -15.04 -8.23 1.54
C ILE A 25 -15.23 -7.30 2.74
N SER A 26 -15.55 -7.90 3.88
CA SER A 26 -15.82 -7.14 5.10
C SER A 26 -14.57 -6.42 5.62
N GLY A 27 -14.76 -5.31 6.33
CA GLY A 27 -13.68 -4.64 7.06
C GLY A 27 -12.98 -5.58 8.05
N ASP A 28 -13.70 -6.55 8.60
CA ASP A 28 -13.16 -7.59 9.47
C ASP A 28 -12.21 -8.52 8.72
N THR A 29 -12.54 -8.92 7.49
CA THR A 29 -11.66 -9.74 6.65
C THR A 29 -10.35 -9.02 6.31
N ILE A 30 -10.42 -7.73 6.06
CA ILE A 30 -9.25 -6.87 5.85
C ILE A 30 -8.43 -6.76 7.13
N ASN A 31 -9.09 -6.51 8.27
CA ASN A 31 -8.45 -6.41 9.57
C ASN A 31 -7.78 -7.73 9.97
N ASP A 32 -8.41 -8.87 9.74
CA ASP A 32 -7.86 -10.20 9.97
C ASP A 32 -6.67 -10.49 9.05
N LEU A 33 -6.75 -10.08 7.78
CA LEU A 33 -5.63 -10.21 6.85
C LEU A 33 -4.44 -9.35 7.30
N ILE A 34 -4.68 -8.12 7.77
CA ILE A 34 -3.63 -7.23 8.26
C ILE A 34 -3.09 -7.73 9.60
N GLN A 35 -3.94 -8.17 10.54
CA GLN A 35 -3.53 -8.64 11.87
C GLN A 35 -2.86 -10.00 11.86
N SER A 36 -3.31 -10.94 11.03
CA SER A 36 -2.68 -12.26 10.91
C SER A 36 -1.30 -12.19 10.28
N GLN A 37 -1.01 -11.15 9.48
CA GLN A 37 0.23 -11.01 8.73
C GLN A 37 1.20 -9.97 9.33
N MET A 38 0.69 -8.91 9.96
CA MET A 38 1.49 -7.91 10.67
C MET A 38 1.38 -8.11 12.18
N SER A 39 2.45 -8.61 12.79
CA SER A 39 2.51 -8.79 14.24
C SER A 39 2.33 -7.47 15.02
N TYR A 40 1.78 -7.51 16.23
CA TYR A 40 1.58 -6.33 17.09
C TYR A 40 2.77 -5.35 17.20
N ARG A 41 4.03 -5.82 17.07
CA ARG A 41 5.23 -4.97 17.17
C ARG A 41 5.49 -4.11 15.92
N SER A 42 5.19 -4.61 14.72
CA SER A 42 5.36 -3.83 13.48
C SER A 42 4.32 -2.70 13.36
N VAL A 43 3.17 -2.86 14.02
CA VAL A 43 2.16 -1.80 14.14
C VAL A 43 2.70 -0.64 15.00
N THR A 44 3.42 -0.91 16.09
CA THR A 44 4.06 0.13 16.89
C THR A 44 5.12 0.89 16.10
N THR A 45 5.96 0.17 15.35
CA THR A 45 6.92 0.75 14.39
C THR A 45 6.23 1.69 13.40
N LEU A 46 5.10 1.29 12.82
CA LEU A 46 4.34 2.13 11.90
C LEU A 46 3.73 3.36 12.58
N GLN A 47 3.22 3.22 13.82
CA GLN A 47 2.73 4.38 14.59
C GLN A 47 3.83 5.38 14.88
N ASP A 48 5.02 4.91 15.26
CA ASP A 48 6.18 5.76 15.51
C ASP A 48 6.59 6.51 14.24
N ALA A 49 6.45 5.89 13.06
CA ALA A 49 6.72 6.53 11.79
C ALA A 49 5.83 7.74 11.51
N VAL A 50 4.56 7.70 11.94
CA VAL A 50 3.57 8.76 11.66
C VAL A 50 3.24 9.61 12.89
N ARG A 51 3.91 9.45 14.03
CA ARG A 51 3.68 10.28 15.23
C ARG A 51 4.19 11.72 15.05
N PRO A 52 3.58 12.71 15.71
CA PRO A 52 4.02 14.10 15.63
C PRO A 52 5.34 14.33 16.39
N ASP A 53 6.16 15.24 15.85
CA ASP A 53 7.58 15.53 16.14
C ASP A 53 7.94 15.97 17.59
N ASN A 54 6.99 15.93 18.54
CA ASN A 54 7.18 16.52 19.87
C ASN A 54 8.03 15.67 20.84
N ASP A 55 8.35 14.41 20.51
CA ASP A 55 9.10 13.50 21.40
C ASP A 55 10.49 13.07 20.87
N HIS A 56 10.95 13.61 19.74
CA HIS A 56 12.30 13.31 19.23
C HIS A 56 13.39 14.15 19.91
N LYS A 57 13.63 13.87 21.20
CA LYS A 57 14.92 14.18 21.83
C LYS A 57 15.94 13.09 21.45
N LYS A 58 16.21 12.94 20.15
CA LYS A 58 17.41 12.26 19.63
C LYS A 58 18.00 13.11 18.52
N THR A 59 19.10 13.78 18.89
CA THR A 59 19.97 14.63 18.08
C THR A 59 20.29 14.01 16.72
N PRO A 60 20.37 14.81 15.63
CA PRO A 60 20.67 14.32 14.29
C PRO A 60 22.13 13.85 14.22
N VAL A 61 22.35 12.53 14.29
CA VAL A 61 23.65 11.95 13.94
C VAL A 61 23.69 11.84 12.42
N ASN A 62 24.29 12.86 11.81
CA ASN A 62 24.94 12.88 10.51
C ASN A 62 24.98 11.52 9.78
N LYS A 63 23.87 11.15 9.12
CA LYS A 63 23.80 10.06 8.15
C LYS A 63 23.20 10.65 6.88
N LYS A 64 23.95 10.50 5.78
CA LYS A 64 23.60 10.97 4.43
C LYS A 64 22.16 10.61 4.07
N SER A 65 21.53 11.43 3.21
CA SER A 65 20.26 11.09 2.57
C SER A 65 20.29 9.64 2.06
N PRO A 66 19.33 8.78 2.43
CA PRO A 66 19.34 7.36 2.09
C PRO A 66 19.38 7.07 0.58
N LEU A 67 18.95 8.03 -0.24
CA LEU A 67 18.92 7.91 -1.70
C LEU A 67 20.31 7.98 -2.36
N ASP A 68 21.35 8.47 -1.66
CA ASP A 68 22.74 8.51 -2.16
C ASP A 68 23.47 7.17 -2.00
N SER A 69 22.87 6.18 -1.33
CA SER A 69 23.46 4.86 -1.08
C SER A 69 23.02 3.85 -2.15
N ALA A 70 23.10 4.23 -3.43
CA ALA A 70 22.64 3.46 -4.58
C ALA A 70 23.45 2.16 -4.89
N LYS A 71 24.13 1.56 -3.91
CA LYS A 71 24.96 0.36 -4.09
C LYS A 71 24.81 -0.74 -3.03
N GLU A 72 24.15 -0.51 -1.91
CA GLU A 72 23.76 -1.58 -0.97
C GLU A 72 22.26 -1.87 -1.13
N LYS A 73 21.90 -3.15 -1.30
CA LYS A 73 20.49 -3.57 -1.39
C LYS A 73 19.80 -3.21 -0.07
N SER A 74 18.78 -2.36 -0.13
CA SER A 74 18.01 -1.97 1.06
C SER A 74 17.53 -3.23 1.79
N PRO A 75 17.59 -3.29 3.13
CA PRO A 75 17.05 -4.41 3.90
C PRO A 75 15.55 -4.61 3.69
N LEU A 76 14.85 -3.61 3.14
CA LEU A 76 13.43 -3.65 2.79
C LEU A 76 13.16 -4.22 1.39
N ASP A 77 14.21 -4.56 0.63
CA ASP A 77 14.10 -5.19 -0.68
C ASP A 77 13.54 -6.63 -0.55
N SER A 78 12.48 -6.91 -1.30
CA SER A 78 11.90 -8.24 -1.43
C SER A 78 12.65 -9.14 -2.43
N GLY A 79 13.80 -8.69 -2.94
CA GLY A 79 14.70 -9.42 -3.81
C GLY A 79 14.37 -9.29 -5.30
N ASN A 80 15.42 -9.21 -6.13
CA ASN A 80 15.32 -9.18 -7.60
C ASN A 80 14.90 -10.53 -8.21
N GLU A 81 15.18 -11.64 -7.54
CA GLU A 81 14.79 -12.99 -8.00
C GLU A 81 13.28 -13.17 -8.03
N SER A 82 12.54 -12.30 -7.35
CA SER A 82 11.09 -12.30 -7.35
C SER A 82 10.50 -11.76 -8.66
N ILE A 83 11.24 -11.15 -9.60
CA ILE A 83 10.65 -10.54 -10.82
C ILE A 83 11.48 -10.79 -12.08
N SER A 84 11.45 -12.04 -12.54
CA SER A 84 11.49 -12.36 -13.96
C SER A 84 10.30 -13.29 -14.21
N GLY A 85 9.32 -12.83 -15.01
CA GLY A 85 8.15 -13.56 -15.56
C GLY A 85 7.46 -14.57 -14.62
N ASN A 86 8.10 -15.71 -14.40
CA ASN A 86 7.57 -16.86 -13.65
C ASN A 86 7.81 -16.83 -12.13
N SER A 87 8.63 -15.92 -11.58
CA SER A 87 8.96 -15.92 -10.13
C SER A 87 8.05 -15.03 -9.28
N PHE A 88 7.56 -13.90 -9.81
CA PHE A 88 6.70 -12.98 -9.07
C PHE A 88 5.35 -13.61 -8.72
N VAL A 89 4.87 -14.43 -9.64
CA VAL A 89 3.63 -15.20 -9.55
C VAL A 89 3.77 -16.43 -8.64
N LYS A 90 4.99 -16.80 -8.20
CA LYS A 90 5.20 -17.91 -7.24
C LYS A 90 4.92 -17.52 -5.80
N VAL A 91 4.86 -16.22 -5.51
CA VAL A 91 4.48 -15.72 -4.19
C VAL A 91 2.96 -15.70 -4.11
N HIS A 92 2.39 -16.36 -3.11
CA HIS A 92 0.94 -16.59 -2.99
C HIS A 92 0.12 -15.35 -2.54
N GLY A 93 0.67 -14.13 -2.65
CA GLY A 93 -0.01 -12.91 -2.24
C GLY A 93 -1.21 -12.61 -3.15
N ILE A 94 -1.04 -12.78 -4.46
CA ILE A 94 -2.12 -12.57 -5.45
C ILE A 94 -3.23 -13.60 -5.26
N GLU A 95 -2.90 -14.88 -5.09
CA GLU A 95 -3.88 -15.93 -4.78
C GLU A 95 -4.61 -15.65 -3.47
N LYS A 96 -3.89 -15.17 -2.44
CA LYS A 96 -4.52 -14.81 -1.18
C LYS A 96 -5.54 -13.68 -1.37
N LEU A 97 -5.20 -12.63 -2.11
CA LEU A 97 -6.14 -11.54 -2.41
C LEU A 97 -7.34 -12.02 -3.21
N ALA A 98 -7.13 -12.88 -4.21
CA ALA A 98 -8.20 -13.47 -4.99
C ALA A 98 -9.12 -14.37 -4.16
N SER A 99 -8.57 -15.08 -3.16
CA SER A 99 -9.33 -15.98 -2.27
C SER A 99 -10.28 -15.26 -1.31
N LEU A 100 -10.19 -13.92 -1.22
CA LEU A 100 -11.13 -13.12 -0.43
C LEU A 100 -12.51 -13.01 -1.10
N TYR A 101 -12.61 -13.39 -2.38
CA TYR A 101 -13.85 -13.33 -3.16
C TYR A 101 -14.49 -14.71 -3.31
N PRO A 102 -15.78 -14.78 -3.70
CA PRO A 102 -16.43 -16.04 -4.06
C PRO A 102 -15.59 -16.85 -5.05
N ARG A 103 -15.65 -18.18 -4.94
CA ARG A 103 -14.78 -19.10 -5.69
C ARG A 103 -14.92 -18.92 -7.20
N GLU A 104 -16.12 -18.58 -7.65
CA GLU A 104 -16.50 -18.35 -9.04
C GLU A 104 -15.77 -17.13 -9.63
N GLU A 105 -15.43 -16.15 -8.78
CA GLU A 105 -14.68 -14.95 -9.17
C GLU A 105 -13.17 -15.08 -9.02
N PHE A 106 -12.68 -16.15 -8.38
CA PHE A 106 -11.26 -16.30 -8.01
C PHE A 106 -10.31 -16.01 -9.17
N LEU A 107 -10.51 -16.63 -10.34
CA LEU A 107 -9.62 -16.46 -11.48
C LEU A 107 -9.63 -15.02 -12.02
N ARG A 108 -10.81 -14.42 -12.09
CA ARG A 108 -10.98 -13.02 -12.52
C ARG A 108 -10.26 -12.07 -11.57
N ARG A 109 -10.40 -12.28 -10.26
CA ARG A 109 -9.78 -11.46 -9.21
C ARG A 109 -8.26 -11.67 -9.15
N LYS A 110 -7.78 -12.89 -9.36
CA LYS A 110 -6.35 -13.19 -9.50
C LYS A 110 -5.72 -12.38 -10.63
N ILE A 111 -6.30 -12.44 -11.83
CA ILE A 111 -5.80 -11.69 -13.01
C ILE A 111 -5.84 -10.18 -12.75
N MET A 112 -6.88 -9.70 -12.08
CA MET A 112 -7.01 -8.29 -11.71
C MET A 112 -5.87 -7.84 -10.79
N PHE A 113 -5.64 -8.52 -9.66
CA PHE A 113 -4.57 -8.17 -8.73
C PHE A 113 -3.18 -8.32 -9.33
N GLU A 114 -2.98 -9.34 -10.16
CA GLU A 114 -1.73 -9.52 -10.90
C GLU A 114 -1.42 -8.28 -11.75
N LYS A 115 -2.40 -7.81 -12.54
CA LYS A 115 -2.24 -6.59 -13.35
C LYS A 115 -1.97 -5.36 -12.49
N ILE A 116 -2.76 -5.14 -11.44
CA ILE A 116 -2.63 -3.98 -10.53
C ILE A 116 -1.21 -3.92 -9.96
N ILE A 117 -0.75 -5.02 -9.37
CA ILE A 117 0.52 -5.07 -8.66
C ILE A 117 1.70 -4.97 -9.64
N LEU A 118 1.64 -5.69 -10.77
CA LEU A 118 2.70 -5.62 -11.78
C LEU A 118 2.81 -4.22 -12.38
N SER A 119 1.70 -3.60 -12.76
CA SER A 119 1.70 -2.25 -13.34
C SER A 119 2.20 -1.20 -12.34
N PHE A 120 1.77 -1.28 -11.07
CA PHE A 120 2.30 -0.41 -10.03
C PHE A 120 3.82 -0.57 -9.91
N ASN A 121 4.29 -1.82 -9.76
CA ASN A 121 5.70 -2.10 -9.53
C ASN A 121 6.60 -1.70 -10.70
N GLN A 122 6.13 -1.83 -11.95
CA GLN A 122 6.86 -1.40 -13.15
C GLN A 122 6.93 0.12 -13.28
N SER A 123 5.98 0.85 -12.70
CA SER A 123 5.85 2.29 -12.92
C SER A 123 6.42 3.14 -11.78
N VAL A 124 6.43 2.60 -10.56
CA VAL A 124 6.65 3.38 -9.32
C VAL A 124 8.00 4.11 -9.30
N GLU A 125 9.05 3.46 -9.79
CA GLU A 125 10.41 4.02 -9.83
C GLU A 125 10.49 5.21 -10.79
N LYS A 126 9.93 5.06 -12.00
CA LYS A 126 9.90 6.12 -13.01
C LYS A 126 9.02 7.30 -12.59
N LEU A 127 7.86 7.02 -11.98
CA LEU A 127 6.86 8.03 -11.68
C LEU A 127 7.16 8.80 -10.40
N TYR A 128 7.71 8.13 -9.39
CA TYR A 128 7.87 8.70 -8.06
C TYR A 128 9.32 8.69 -7.55
N GLY A 129 10.26 8.06 -8.26
CA GLY A 129 11.66 7.97 -7.83
C GLY A 129 11.84 7.13 -6.57
N VAL A 130 10.94 6.16 -6.32
CA VAL A 130 10.98 5.27 -5.16
C VAL A 130 11.27 3.84 -5.61
N PRO A 131 11.94 3.02 -4.78
CA PRO A 131 12.31 1.67 -5.18
C PRO A 131 11.08 0.79 -5.42
N LYS A 132 11.09 0.06 -6.54
CA LYS A 132 10.20 -1.09 -6.75
C LYS A 132 10.58 -2.23 -5.80
N ASN A 133 9.70 -3.21 -5.59
CA ASN A 133 9.97 -4.38 -4.73
C ASN A 133 10.44 -4.04 -3.31
N ASN A 134 9.97 -2.94 -2.77
CA ASN A 134 10.41 -2.44 -1.48
C ASN A 134 9.21 -2.37 -0.53
N LEU A 135 9.38 -2.87 0.69
CA LEU A 135 8.29 -2.91 1.67
C LEU A 135 7.76 -1.53 2.07
N ALA A 136 8.62 -0.51 2.18
CA ALA A 136 8.18 0.85 2.45
C ALA A 136 7.36 1.41 1.28
N THR A 137 7.74 1.10 0.04
CA THR A 137 6.94 1.43 -1.15
C THR A 137 5.57 0.74 -1.13
N GLY A 138 5.52 -0.55 -0.78
CA GLY A 138 4.27 -1.28 -0.66
C GLY A 138 3.37 -0.73 0.45
N MET A 139 3.93 -0.45 1.63
CA MET A 139 3.22 0.16 2.75
C MET A 139 2.72 1.56 2.42
N ALA A 140 3.51 2.37 1.70
CA ALA A 140 3.08 3.67 1.22
C ALA A 140 1.87 3.55 0.28
N ALA A 141 1.87 2.56 -0.62
CA ALA A 141 0.73 2.31 -1.51
C ALA A 141 -0.54 1.93 -0.73
N ALA A 142 -0.40 1.08 0.29
CA ALA A 142 -1.49 0.73 1.20
C ALA A 142 -2.07 1.98 1.90
N LEU A 143 -1.22 2.74 2.60
CA LEU A 143 -1.67 3.92 3.35
C LEU A 143 -2.25 5.00 2.43
N ALA A 144 -1.62 5.26 1.27
CA ALA A 144 -2.11 6.23 0.30
C ALA A 144 -3.47 5.83 -0.28
N GLY A 145 -3.66 4.55 -0.62
CA GLY A 145 -4.93 4.01 -1.10
C GLY A 145 -6.04 4.06 -0.06
N GLY A 146 -5.73 3.67 1.18
CA GLY A 146 -6.65 3.77 2.32
C GLY A 146 -7.08 5.21 2.60
N TYR A 147 -6.11 6.14 2.63
CA TYR A 147 -6.39 7.57 2.80
C TYR A 147 -7.26 8.13 1.67
N ALA A 148 -6.95 7.75 0.42
CA ALA A 148 -7.71 8.21 -0.73
C ALA A 148 -9.16 7.72 -0.67
N ALA A 149 -9.37 6.44 -0.35
CA ALA A 149 -10.70 5.86 -0.16
C ALA A 149 -11.45 6.55 0.99
N TYR A 150 -10.83 6.70 2.16
CA TYR A 150 -11.43 7.32 3.35
C TYR A 150 -11.87 8.77 3.11
N THR A 151 -11.05 9.54 2.39
CA THR A 151 -11.33 10.96 2.10
C THR A 151 -12.07 11.18 0.79
N ASN A 152 -12.29 10.11 0.00
CA ASN A 152 -12.72 10.15 -1.39
C ASN A 152 -11.96 11.18 -2.24
N THR A 153 -10.69 11.40 -1.93
CA THR A 153 -9.82 12.39 -2.57
C THR A 153 -8.51 11.73 -2.92
N THR A 154 -7.98 11.97 -4.12
CA THR A 154 -6.80 11.23 -4.54
C THR A 154 -5.55 11.64 -3.77
N PHE A 155 -4.72 10.66 -3.43
CA PHE A 155 -3.48 10.91 -2.70
C PHE A 155 -2.49 11.70 -3.58
N PRO A 156 -1.94 12.83 -3.09
CA PRO A 156 -1.08 13.70 -3.89
C PRO A 156 0.19 12.99 -4.37
N ASP A 157 0.50 13.12 -5.66
CA ASP A 157 1.65 12.46 -6.29
C ASP A 157 2.99 12.93 -5.72
N ASP A 158 3.12 14.21 -5.36
CA ASP A 158 4.31 14.80 -4.76
C ASP A 158 4.57 14.33 -3.31
N LYS A 159 3.57 13.71 -2.67
CA LYS A 159 3.70 13.18 -1.30
C LYS A 159 4.03 11.69 -1.23
N VAL A 160 4.07 11.00 -2.38
CA VAL A 160 4.41 9.57 -2.44
C VAL A 160 5.84 9.34 -1.97
N LYS A 161 6.81 10.07 -2.55
CA LYS A 161 8.22 9.90 -2.19
C LYS A 161 8.50 10.25 -0.72
N PRO A 162 8.06 11.40 -0.18
CA PRO A 162 8.20 11.69 1.24
C PRO A 162 7.63 10.60 2.17
N LEU A 163 6.45 10.05 1.83
CA LEU A 163 5.85 8.96 2.59
C LEU A 163 6.70 7.68 2.55
N VAL A 164 7.23 7.31 1.39
CA VAL A 164 8.12 6.14 1.28
C VAL A 164 9.39 6.35 2.10
N GLU A 165 10.00 7.53 2.03
CA GLU A 165 11.22 7.85 2.80
C GLU A 165 10.96 7.81 4.31
N GLN A 166 9.82 8.34 4.76
CA GLN A 166 9.37 8.27 6.15
C GLN A 166 9.21 6.82 6.62
N LEU A 167 8.53 5.98 5.84
CA LEU A 167 8.32 4.57 6.18
C LEU A 167 9.64 3.78 6.13
N ASP A 168 10.48 4.02 5.13
CA ASP A 168 11.78 3.35 4.99
C ASP A 168 12.69 3.68 6.18
N TYR A 169 12.67 4.92 6.67
CA TYR A 169 13.42 5.32 7.87
C TYR A 169 13.05 4.51 9.11
N VAL A 170 11.77 4.20 9.30
CA VAL A 170 11.30 3.52 10.53
C VAL A 170 11.27 2.00 10.38
N MET A 171 11.06 1.49 9.16
CA MET A 171 11.03 0.05 8.89
C MET A 171 12.42 -0.58 8.77
N ARG A 172 13.45 0.18 8.36
CA ARG A 172 14.79 -0.38 8.09
C ARG A 172 15.49 -1.00 9.29
N ASP A 173 15.12 -0.57 10.50
CA ASP A 173 15.71 -1.03 11.75
C ASP A 173 14.79 -1.99 12.53
N ASP A 174 13.63 -2.38 11.96
CA ASP A 174 12.70 -3.33 12.60
C ASP A 174 13.28 -4.75 12.51
N PRO A 175 13.61 -5.40 13.64
CA PRO A 175 14.23 -6.72 13.63
C PRO A 175 13.40 -7.77 12.88
N LYS A 176 12.07 -7.70 12.92
CA LYS A 176 11.22 -8.67 12.22
C LYS A 176 11.28 -8.51 10.72
N ILE A 177 11.44 -7.27 10.25
CA ILE A 177 11.64 -7.00 8.84
C ILE A 177 13.03 -7.46 8.42
N LEU A 178 14.05 -7.22 9.24
CA LEU A 178 15.40 -7.70 8.96
C LEU A 178 15.49 -9.23 8.89
N GLU A 179 14.83 -9.93 9.82
CA GLU A 179 14.79 -11.40 9.91
C GLU A 179 13.86 -12.06 8.89
N ALA A 180 12.93 -11.30 8.29
CA ALA A 180 11.99 -11.85 7.31
C ALA A 180 12.68 -12.29 6.02
N SER A 181 12.28 -13.45 5.51
CA SER A 181 12.72 -13.94 4.22
C SER A 181 12.28 -13.01 3.08
N HIS A 182 13.02 -13.00 1.97
CA HIS A 182 12.63 -12.25 0.77
C HIS A 182 11.22 -12.64 0.28
N GLN A 183 10.84 -13.92 0.40
CA GLN A 183 9.49 -14.39 0.04
C GLN A 183 8.41 -13.80 0.94
N SER A 184 8.65 -13.71 2.26
CA SER A 184 7.73 -13.06 3.20
C SER A 184 7.57 -11.57 2.88
N LYS A 185 8.68 -10.87 2.57
CA LYS A 185 8.66 -9.47 2.16
C LYS A 185 7.90 -9.26 0.86
N ALA A 186 8.13 -10.12 -0.14
CA ALA A 186 7.41 -10.08 -1.42
C ALA A 186 5.91 -10.34 -1.22
N TYR A 187 5.56 -11.27 -0.34
CA TYR A 187 4.17 -11.57 -0.01
C TYR A 187 3.46 -10.35 0.61
N TRP A 188 4.06 -9.72 1.62
CA TRP A 188 3.49 -8.52 2.22
C TRP A 188 3.42 -7.36 1.24
N TYR A 189 4.44 -7.17 0.41
CA TYR A 189 4.43 -6.18 -0.66
C TYR A 189 3.22 -6.36 -1.59
N GLN A 190 2.98 -7.58 -2.08
CA GLN A 190 1.85 -7.88 -2.96
C GLN A 190 0.51 -7.59 -2.29
N LEU A 191 0.33 -7.98 -1.02
CA LEU A 191 -0.89 -7.68 -0.26
C LEU A 191 -1.11 -6.16 -0.13
N MET A 192 -0.08 -5.43 0.29
CA MET A 192 -0.18 -3.99 0.57
C MET A 192 -0.45 -3.18 -0.71
N VAL A 193 0.28 -3.46 -1.79
CA VAL A 193 0.06 -2.82 -3.09
C VAL A 193 -1.31 -3.19 -3.65
N GLY A 194 -1.66 -4.48 -3.62
CA GLY A 194 -2.92 -4.97 -4.18
C GLY A 194 -4.13 -4.33 -3.53
N LEU A 195 -4.18 -4.30 -2.19
CA LEU A 195 -5.27 -3.70 -1.43
C LEU A 195 -5.32 -2.18 -1.60
N GLY A 196 -4.18 -1.49 -1.42
CA GLY A 196 -4.10 -0.03 -1.53
C GLY A 196 -4.49 0.48 -2.90
N MET A 197 -3.93 -0.12 -3.96
CA MET A 197 -4.21 0.30 -5.33
C MET A 197 -5.65 0.01 -5.75
N ALA A 198 -6.22 -1.11 -5.34
CA ALA A 198 -7.62 -1.41 -5.67
C ALA A 198 -8.59 -0.44 -4.95
N LEU A 199 -8.32 -0.03 -3.71
CA LEU A 199 -9.07 1.03 -3.02
C LEU A 199 -9.00 2.35 -3.80
N GLN A 200 -7.81 2.70 -4.29
CA GLN A 200 -7.61 3.91 -5.05
C GLN A 200 -8.25 3.87 -6.45
N ILE A 201 -8.26 2.71 -7.11
CA ILE A 201 -8.96 2.52 -8.40
C ILE A 201 -10.45 2.79 -8.21
N GLN A 202 -11.07 2.19 -7.19
CA GLN A 202 -12.49 2.42 -6.90
C GLN A 202 -12.78 3.88 -6.55
N GLN A 203 -11.89 4.52 -5.79
CA GLN A 203 -11.96 5.95 -5.50
C GLN A 203 -11.98 6.81 -6.76
N VAL A 204 -11.09 6.54 -7.72
CA VAL A 204 -11.05 7.25 -9.01
C VAL A 204 -12.29 6.96 -9.85
N GLU A 205 -12.81 5.74 -9.84
CA GLU A 205 -14.05 5.39 -10.54
C GLU A 205 -15.26 6.15 -9.98
N LEU A 206 -15.40 6.22 -8.66
CA LEU A 206 -16.48 6.95 -8.00
C LEU A 206 -16.33 8.48 -8.12
N GLN A 207 -15.13 9.00 -8.36
CA GLN A 207 -14.98 10.41 -8.75
C GLN A 207 -15.49 10.68 -10.17
N LYS A 208 -15.35 9.72 -11.09
CA LYS A 208 -15.86 9.85 -12.47
C LYS A 208 -17.38 9.68 -12.53
N ASN A 209 -17.91 8.70 -11.79
CA ASN A 209 -19.34 8.39 -11.72
C ASN A 209 -19.78 8.34 -10.25
N PRO A 210 -20.16 9.49 -9.66
CA PRO A 210 -20.49 9.56 -8.24
C PRO A 210 -21.79 8.83 -7.90
N ASP A 211 -21.71 7.88 -6.97
CA ASP A 211 -22.86 7.30 -6.26
C ASP A 211 -22.66 7.54 -4.75
N PRO A 212 -23.54 8.30 -4.07
CA PRO A 212 -23.41 8.59 -2.64
C PRO A 212 -23.35 7.36 -1.73
N SER A 213 -24.08 6.28 -2.07
CA SER A 213 -24.10 5.03 -1.30
C SER A 213 -22.75 4.32 -1.41
N GLU A 214 -22.23 4.21 -2.64
CA GLU A 214 -20.94 3.58 -2.89
C GLU A 214 -19.76 4.42 -2.36
N VAL A 215 -19.87 5.74 -2.40
CA VAL A 215 -18.90 6.64 -1.77
C VAL A 215 -18.90 6.42 -0.25
N ALA A 216 -20.05 6.31 0.40
CA ALA A 216 -20.11 6.05 1.84
C ALA A 216 -19.47 4.70 2.22
N LYS A 217 -19.74 3.64 1.44
CA LYS A 217 -19.12 2.33 1.60
C LYS A 217 -17.60 2.39 1.42
N LEU A 218 -17.13 3.06 0.36
CA LEU A 218 -15.69 3.23 0.10
C LEU A 218 -15.01 3.99 1.25
N LYS A 219 -15.61 5.08 1.74
CA LYS A 219 -15.05 5.85 2.86
C LYS A 219 -14.93 5.00 4.11
N LYS A 220 -15.96 4.19 4.42
CA LYS A 220 -15.92 3.25 5.54
C LYS A 220 -14.79 2.23 5.37
N ALA A 221 -14.70 1.59 4.20
CA ALA A 221 -13.67 0.59 3.92
C ALA A 221 -12.25 1.18 4.01
N GLY A 222 -12.03 2.39 3.48
CA GLY A 222 -10.75 3.10 3.61
C GLY A 222 -10.41 3.44 5.07
N GLY A 223 -11.42 3.86 5.84
CA GLY A 223 -11.26 4.15 7.28
C GLY A 223 -10.89 2.90 8.08
N ASP A 224 -11.63 1.81 7.90
CA ASP A 224 -11.37 0.50 8.54
C ASP A 224 -9.97 -0.03 8.18
N PHE A 225 -9.57 0.12 6.91
CA PHE A 225 -8.24 -0.28 6.42
C PHE A 225 -7.11 0.53 7.07
N LEU A 226 -7.24 1.87 7.13
CA LEU A 226 -6.26 2.73 7.81
C LEU A 226 -6.18 2.41 9.30
N GLN A 227 -7.33 2.22 9.96
CA GLN A 227 -7.37 1.85 11.36
C GLN A 227 -6.74 0.48 11.61
N ALA A 228 -6.93 -0.49 10.71
CA ALA A 228 -6.30 -1.80 10.83
C ALA A 228 -4.76 -1.73 10.77
N ILE A 229 -4.20 -0.85 9.92
CA ILE A 229 -2.75 -0.65 9.78
C ILE A 229 -2.17 0.18 10.92
N LEU A 230 -2.78 1.35 11.21
CA LEU A 230 -2.22 2.35 12.12
C LEU A 230 -2.72 2.20 13.57
N LYS A 231 -3.81 1.47 13.79
CA LYS A 231 -4.54 1.34 15.08
C LYS A 231 -4.89 2.69 15.71
N VAL A 232 -5.18 3.69 14.88
CA VAL A 232 -5.72 4.98 15.30
C VAL A 232 -6.97 5.29 14.51
N ASP A 233 -7.79 6.20 15.04
CA ASP A 233 -8.93 6.74 14.31
C ASP A 233 -8.44 7.40 12.99
N PRO A 234 -9.03 7.05 11.83
CA PRO A 234 -8.59 7.56 10.53
C PRO A 234 -8.76 9.08 10.40
N SER A 235 -9.64 9.72 11.17
CA SER A 235 -9.78 11.19 11.22
C SER A 235 -8.55 11.90 11.79
N ARG A 236 -7.71 11.19 12.54
CA ARG A 236 -6.44 11.71 13.08
C ARG A 236 -5.32 11.67 12.06
N VAL A 237 -5.49 10.96 10.95
CA VAL A 237 -4.46 10.84 9.91
C VAL A 237 -4.52 12.03 8.97
N SER A 238 -3.38 12.64 8.68
CA SER A 238 -3.28 13.75 7.73
C SER A 238 -2.02 13.69 6.90
N VAL A 239 -2.11 14.13 5.65
CA VAL A 239 -0.97 14.26 4.75
C VAL A 239 -0.29 15.61 4.98
N THR A 240 1.04 15.61 4.93
CA THR A 240 1.93 16.76 5.18
C THR A 240 3.02 16.83 4.12
N SER A 241 3.90 17.83 4.20
CA SER A 241 5.10 17.91 3.35
C SER A 241 6.04 16.72 3.51
N SER A 242 6.09 16.11 4.69
CA SER A 242 7.03 15.04 5.05
C SER A 242 6.43 13.63 4.96
N GLY A 243 5.24 13.48 4.36
CA GLY A 243 4.50 12.21 4.33
C GLY A 243 3.20 12.28 5.13
N MET A 244 2.94 11.31 6.00
CA MET A 244 1.72 11.24 6.82
C MET A 244 2.00 11.48 8.30
N LYS A 245 1.03 12.07 9.00
CA LYS A 245 1.06 12.21 10.46
C LYS A 245 -0.27 11.86 11.12
N ILE A 246 -0.18 11.36 12.35
CA ILE A 246 -1.27 11.21 13.30
C ILE A 246 -1.32 12.49 14.16
N ARG A 247 -2.49 13.09 14.26
CA ARG A 247 -2.77 14.26 15.11
C ARG A 247 -3.19 13.86 16.50
#